data_AF-A0A850LVM5-F1
#
_entry.id   AF-A0A850LVM5-F1
#
_cell.length_a   1.000
_cell.length_b   1.000
_cell.length_c   1.000
_cell.angle_alpha   90.00
_cell.angle_beta   90.00
_cell.angle_gamma   90.00
#
_symmetry.space_group_name_H-M   'P 1'
#
loop_
_entity.id
_entity.type
_entity.pdbx_description
1 polymer ?
#
loop_
_entity_poly.entity_id
_entity_poly.type
_entity_poly.pdbx_seq_one_letter_code
_entity_poly.pdbx_strand_id
1 'polypeptide(L)'
;MISDLYGWNNGESWDPSVTVDGSGNVHVVWVDWTVGEWGGGGTDTEIMYTNYTAMGWSNATVISDDITGWNDCRSEQPSIVTDNNGNIHVV
;
A
#
# COMPACT_ATOMS: atom_id res chain seq x y z
N MET A 1 -9.43 -10.80 -2.50
CA MET A 1 -8.24 -10.88 -1.65
C MET A 1 -7.06 -10.60 -2.55
N ILE A 2 -6.39 -9.46 -2.38
CA ILE A 2 -5.10 -9.15 -3.04
C ILE A 2 -4.02 -9.74 -2.12
N SER A 3 -3.96 -11.07 -2.09
CA SER A 3 -2.97 -11.83 -1.31
C SER A 3 -2.16 -12.64 -2.32
N ASP A 4 -0.82 -12.56 -2.27
CA ASP A 4 0.02 -13.37 -3.13
C ASP A 4 0.44 -14.69 -2.46
N LEU A 5 1.04 -15.58 -3.26
CA LEU A 5 1.34 -16.97 -2.91
C LEU A 5 2.38 -17.11 -1.76
N TYR A 6 2.96 -16.01 -1.30
CA TYR A 6 4.03 -16.00 -0.29
C TYR A 6 3.58 -15.47 1.08
N GLY A 7 2.28 -15.14 1.24
CA GLY A 7 1.74 -14.65 2.51
C GLY A 7 1.88 -13.14 2.71
N TRP A 8 2.07 -12.37 1.64
CA TRP A 8 2.04 -10.92 1.70
C TRP A 8 0.60 -10.41 1.80
N ASN A 9 0.37 -9.37 2.61
CA ASN A 9 -0.95 -8.79 2.89
C ASN A 9 -1.96 -9.86 3.42
N ASN A 10 -1.51 -10.60 4.43
CA ASN A 10 -2.25 -11.62 5.16
C ASN A 10 -2.78 -11.13 6.53
N GLY A 11 -2.50 -9.87 6.89
CA GLY A 11 -2.94 -9.23 8.11
C GLY A 11 -4.34 -8.64 7.98
N GLU A 12 -4.74 -7.90 9.01
CA GLU A 12 -5.94 -7.07 8.93
C GLU A 12 -5.64 -5.84 8.07
N SER A 13 -6.52 -5.55 7.11
CA SER A 13 -6.45 -4.37 6.24
C SER A 13 -7.62 -3.42 6.49
N TRP A 14 -7.39 -2.12 6.54
CA TRP A 14 -8.42 -1.10 6.73
C TRP A 14 -8.04 0.27 6.13
N ASP A 15 -8.95 1.24 6.25
CA ASP A 15 -8.82 2.63 5.76
C ASP A 15 -8.26 2.76 4.33
N PRO A 16 -8.92 2.16 3.32
CA PRO A 16 -8.46 2.28 1.95
C PRO A 16 -8.71 3.70 1.40
N SER A 17 -7.78 4.15 0.55
CA SER A 17 -7.90 5.35 -0.27
C SER A 17 -7.64 5.01 -1.74
N VAL A 18 -8.39 5.62 -2.65
CA VAL A 18 -8.41 5.23 -4.07
C VAL A 18 -8.39 6.45 -5.00
N THR A 19 -7.65 6.34 -6.09
CA THR A 19 -7.67 7.30 -7.21
C THR A 19 -7.61 6.58 -8.55
N VAL A 20 -7.88 7.31 -9.63
CA VAL A 20 -7.77 6.83 -11.01
C VAL A 20 -6.85 7.77 -11.79
N ASP A 21 -5.93 7.22 -12.58
CA ASP A 21 -5.03 8.02 -13.41
C ASP A 21 -5.67 8.42 -14.76
N GLY A 22 -4.99 9.27 -15.53
CA GLY A 22 -5.47 9.71 -16.85
C GLY A 22 -5.57 8.60 -17.90
N SER A 23 -4.99 7.41 -17.62
CA SER A 23 -5.08 6.21 -18.47
C SER A 23 -6.19 5.26 -18.02
N GLY A 24 -6.90 5.57 -16.93
CA GLY A 24 -7.95 4.73 -16.37
C GLY A 24 -7.45 3.62 -15.45
N ASN A 25 -6.17 3.63 -15.04
CA ASN A 25 -5.67 2.68 -14.05
C ASN A 25 -6.15 3.09 -12.65
N VAL A 26 -6.53 2.10 -11.84
CA VAL A 26 -6.96 2.32 -10.46
C VAL A 26 -5.76 2.18 -9.55
N HIS A 27 -5.58 3.11 -8.62
CA HIS A 27 -4.53 3.07 -7.61
C HIS A 27 -5.15 3.03 -6.23
N VAL A 28 -4.71 2.10 -5.39
CA VAL A 28 -5.26 1.90 -4.05
C VAL A 28 -4.12 1.89 -3.05
N VAL A 29 -4.32 2.61 -1.96
CA VAL A 29 -3.51 2.51 -0.74
C VAL A 29 -4.38 2.10 0.43
N TRP A 30 -3.82 1.38 1.40
CA TRP A 30 -4.54 0.95 2.60
C TRP A 30 -3.59 0.77 3.77
N VAL A 31 -4.15 0.77 4.97
CA VAL A 31 -3.44 0.35 6.18
C VAL A 31 -3.48 -1.17 6.27
N ASP A 32 -2.36 -1.81 6.56
CA ASP A 32 -2.28 -3.24 6.77
C ASP A 32 -1.39 -3.63 7.95
N TRP A 33 -1.79 -4.69 8.64
CA TRP A 33 -1.06 -5.23 9.80
C TRP A 33 -0.36 -6.57 9.50
N THR A 34 0.06 -6.81 8.26
CA THR A 34 0.94 -7.93 7.93
C THR A 34 2.31 -7.78 8.59
N VAL A 35 2.73 -8.84 9.27
CA VAL A 35 4.09 -8.96 9.80
C VAL A 35 5.06 -9.22 8.65
N GLY A 36 6.03 -8.33 8.45
CA GLY A 36 7.04 -8.44 7.39
C GLY A 36 8.46 -8.07 7.82
N GLU A 37 9.37 -8.08 6.85
CA GLU A 37 10.81 -7.81 7.05
C GLU A 37 11.14 -6.30 7.19
N TRP A 38 10.17 -5.43 6.92
CA TRP A 38 10.26 -3.97 6.94
C TRP A 38 9.98 -3.41 8.35
N GLY A 39 10.85 -3.69 9.31
CA GLY A 39 10.97 -2.85 10.51
C GLY A 39 10.17 -3.22 11.77
N GLY A 40 8.96 -3.78 11.69
CA GLY A 40 8.10 -3.79 12.89
C GLY A 40 8.12 -5.01 13.82
N GLY A 41 8.67 -6.16 13.40
CA GLY A 41 8.46 -7.42 14.13
C GLY A 41 6.99 -7.79 14.36
N GLY A 42 6.07 -7.17 13.60
CA GLY A 42 4.62 -7.32 13.67
C GLY A 42 3.90 -6.40 14.66
N THR A 43 4.50 -5.28 15.08
CA THR A 43 3.95 -4.46 16.17
C THR A 43 3.25 -3.17 15.74
N ASP A 44 3.44 -2.74 14.50
CA ASP A 44 2.86 -1.55 13.90
C ASP A 44 2.28 -1.81 12.49
N THR A 45 1.61 -0.80 11.96
CA THR A 45 0.78 -0.88 10.76
C THR A 45 1.42 -0.12 9.62
N GLU A 46 1.31 -0.69 8.42
CA GLU A 46 1.94 -0.16 7.23
C GLU A 46 0.95 0.41 6.23
N ILE A 47 1.41 1.38 5.45
CA ILE A 47 0.73 1.79 4.23
C ILE A 47 1.20 0.91 3.08
N MET A 48 0.26 0.17 2.52
CA MET A 48 0.47 -0.64 1.33
C MET A 48 -0.14 0.03 0.10
N TYR A 49 0.37 -0.34 -1.08
CA TYR A 49 -0.04 0.16 -2.38
C TYR A 49 -0.22 -0.98 -3.41
N THR A 50 -1.21 -0.85 -4.29
CA THR A 50 -1.43 -1.70 -5.46
C THR A 50 -2.11 -0.90 -6.56
N ASN A 51 -1.98 -1.34 -7.82
CA ASN A 51 -2.75 -0.77 -8.92
C ASN A 51 -3.44 -1.83 -9.78
N TYR A 52 -4.56 -1.45 -10.37
CA TYR A 52 -5.28 -2.23 -11.38
C TYR A 52 -5.09 -1.59 -12.74
N THR A 53 -4.52 -2.38 -13.66
CA THR A 53 -4.32 -2.00 -15.05
C THR A 53 -5.05 -2.96 -15.98
N ALA A 54 -4.91 -2.79 -17.29
CA ALA A 54 -5.41 -3.76 -18.27
C ALA A 54 -4.85 -5.19 -18.07
N MET A 55 -3.73 -5.35 -17.36
CA MET A 55 -3.13 -6.64 -17.02
C MET A 55 -3.63 -7.23 -15.70
N GLY A 56 -4.50 -6.52 -14.98
CA GLY A 56 -4.98 -6.90 -13.65
C GLY A 56 -4.30 -6.13 -12.52
N TRP A 57 -4.44 -6.66 -11.31
CA TRP A 57 -3.84 -6.10 -10.09
C TRP A 57 -2.33 -6.38 -10.06
N SER A 58 -1.54 -5.39 -9.64
CA SER A 58 -0.17 -5.61 -9.21
C SER A 58 -0.13 -6.32 -7.85
N ASN A 59 1.05 -6.79 -7.47
CA ASN A 59 1.30 -7.18 -6.09
C ASN A 59 1.17 -5.96 -5.16
N ALA A 60 0.81 -6.23 -3.91
CA ALA A 60 0.88 -5.24 -2.84
C ALA A 60 2.35 -4.86 -2.57
N THR A 61 2.61 -3.58 -2.31
CA THR A 61 3.94 -3.04 -1.99
C THR A 61 3.84 -2.14 -0.78
N VAL A 62 4.74 -2.29 0.19
CA VAL A 62 4.85 -1.38 1.35
C VAL A 62 5.51 -0.08 0.90
N ILE A 63 4.94 1.05 1.31
CA ILE A 63 5.43 2.39 0.95
C ILE A 63 5.73 3.29 2.17
N SER A 64 5.38 2.83 3.38
CA SER A 64 5.62 3.55 4.64
C SER A 64 6.93 3.20 5.33
N ASP A 65 7.56 2.07 5.00
CA ASP A 65 8.82 1.63 5.58
C ASP A 65 9.64 0.75 4.61
N ASP A 66 10.86 0.41 5.00
CA ASP A 66 11.74 -0.54 4.32
C ASP A 66 12.52 -1.44 5.30
N ILE A 67 13.43 -2.28 4.78
CA ILE A 67 14.23 -3.21 5.61
C ILE A 67 15.17 -2.50 6.61
N THR A 68 15.33 -1.19 6.48
CA THR A 68 16.18 -0.39 7.37
C THR A 68 15.40 0.21 8.55
N GLY A 69 14.06 0.04 8.58
CA GLY A 69 13.21 0.47 9.69
C GLY A 69 13.23 2.00 9.87
N TRP A 70 13.08 2.74 8.78
CA TRP A 70 13.09 4.21 8.81
C TRP A 70 11.82 4.78 9.42
N ASN A 71 10.75 3.99 9.44
CA ASN A 71 9.54 4.29 10.15
C ASN A 71 9.28 3.20 11.20
N ASP A 72 9.42 3.54 12.47
CA ASP A 72 9.30 2.60 13.61
C ASP A 72 8.01 2.81 14.42
N CYS A 73 7.05 3.52 13.83
CA CYS A 73 5.78 3.86 14.42
C CYS A 73 4.64 3.55 13.44
N ARG A 74 3.41 3.53 13.97
CA ARG A 74 2.21 3.28 13.16
C ARG A 74 2.04 4.33 12.08
N SER A 75 1.86 3.84 10.85
CA SER A 75 1.33 4.64 9.74
C SER A 75 -0.16 4.39 9.61
N GLU A 76 -0.95 5.46 9.64
CA GLU A 76 -2.41 5.39 9.67
C GLU A 76 -3.00 6.45 8.73
N GLN A 77 -4.24 6.22 8.27
CA GLN A 77 -5.04 7.18 7.50
C GLN A 77 -4.42 7.63 6.16
N PRO A 78 -4.02 6.70 5.28
CA PRO A 78 -3.40 7.06 4.02
C PRO A 78 -4.37 7.83 3.12
N SER A 79 -3.84 8.80 2.39
CA SER A 79 -4.55 9.54 1.36
C SER A 79 -3.81 9.43 0.03
N ILE A 80 -4.53 9.14 -1.06
CA ILE A 80 -3.94 9.07 -2.41
C ILE A 80 -4.66 10.03 -3.36
N VAL A 81 -3.88 10.75 -4.17
CA VAL A 81 -4.39 11.62 -5.24
C VAL A 81 -3.56 11.47 -6.51
N THR A 82 -4.20 11.67 -7.66
CA THR A 82 -3.50 11.79 -8.96
C THR A 82 -3.39 13.27 -9.34
N ASP A 83 -2.21 13.72 -9.76
CA ASP A 83 -2.04 15.06 -10.33
C ASP A 83 -2.36 15.13 -11.85
N ASN A 84 -2.34 16.34 -12.41
CA ASN A 84 -2.66 16.57 -13.83
C ASN A 84 -1.62 15.97 -14.81
N ASN A 85 -0.43 15.61 -14.32
CA ASN A 85 0.60 14.94 -15.11
C ASN A 85 0.49 13.42 -15.00
N GLY A 86 -0.47 12.90 -14.22
CA GLY A 86 -0.65 11.47 -13.96
C GLY A 86 0.24 10.91 -12.86
N ASN A 87 0.94 11.74 -12.08
CA ASN A 87 1.71 11.25 -10.94
C ASN A 87 0.78 10.93 -9.77
N ILE A 88 1.14 9.90 -9.01
CA ILE A 88 0.46 9.47 -7.81
C ILE A 88 1.16 10.07 -6.60
N HIS A 89 0.39 10.75 -5.74
CA HIS A 89 0.87 11.32 -4.48
C HIS A 89 0.16 10.61 -3.34
N VAL A 90 0.92 10.08 -2.39
CA VAL A 90 0.42 9.45 -1.17
C VAL A 90 0.90 10.26 0.04
N VAL A 91 0.01 10.50 1.00
CA VAL A 91 0.28 11.17 2.29
C VAL A 91 -0.27 10.33 3.43
#